data_AF-A0A151QLQ3-F1
#
_entry.id   AF-A0A151QLQ3-F1
#
_cell.length_a   1.000
_cell.length_b   1.000
_cell.length_c   1.000
_cell.angle_alpha   90.00
_cell.angle_beta   90.00
_cell.angle_gamma   90.00
#
_symmetry.space_group_name_H-M   'P 1'
#
loop_
_entity.id
_entity.type
_entity.pdbx_description
1 polymer ?
#
loop_
_entity_poly.entity_id
_entity_poly.type
_entity_poly.pdbx_seq_one_letter_code
_entity_poly.pdbx_strand_id
1 'polypeptide(L)'
;MPIEKYDGSTDPKEHLNIFLTQATLSTQDDSTLCRIFPTSLKGRALSWFTRLPSSSNDLFNELSSQFTLHFATSKPYKTTSLALVGVRQEKKESLRSFMDRFNKIAMEIGDLNPAVALDQLSTALRPGPFVNSLCKKPPGDMNDLRRRVENYMQIEELAETRNQARAEEGYSRKKFSREPVKDERQAL
;
A
#
# COMPACT_ATOMS: atom_id res chain seq x y z
N MET A 1 -21.09 -11.52 4.02
CA MET A 1 -19.84 -12.02 3.41
C MET A 1 -19.31 -13.11 4.33
N PRO A 2 -19.01 -14.32 3.85
CA PRO A 2 -18.45 -15.35 4.71
C PRO A 2 -17.07 -14.93 5.24
N ILE A 3 -16.81 -15.13 6.53
CA ILE A 3 -15.49 -14.95 7.14
C ILE A 3 -14.53 -15.94 6.47
N GLU A 4 -13.38 -15.46 6.00
CA GLU A 4 -12.31 -16.36 5.60
C GLU A 4 -11.87 -17.17 6.83
N LYS A 5 -12.00 -18.50 6.75
CA LYS A 5 -11.68 -19.35 7.89
C LYS A 5 -10.20 -19.30 8.22
N TYR A 6 -9.88 -19.05 9.48
CA TYR A 6 -8.53 -18.99 10.00
C TYR A 6 -7.95 -20.39 10.17
N ASP A 7 -6.87 -20.68 9.45
CA ASP A 7 -6.11 -21.93 9.64
C ASP A 7 -5.03 -21.80 10.70
N GLY A 8 -4.76 -20.60 11.22
CA GLY A 8 -3.64 -20.37 12.09
C GLY A 8 -2.48 -19.63 11.47
N SER A 9 -2.40 -19.32 10.17
CA SER A 9 -1.18 -18.77 9.56
C SER A 9 -1.07 -17.24 9.53
N THR A 10 -2.12 -16.53 9.91
CA THR A 10 -2.18 -15.05 9.88
C THR A 10 -2.26 -14.47 11.30
N ASP A 11 -2.38 -13.14 11.42
CA ASP A 11 -2.48 -12.49 12.73
C ASP A 11 -3.78 -12.91 13.47
N PRO A 12 -3.69 -13.58 14.63
CA PRO A 12 -4.86 -14.01 15.38
C PRO A 12 -5.70 -12.82 15.91
N LYS A 13 -5.09 -11.66 16.16
CA LYS A 13 -5.82 -10.47 16.62
C LYS A 13 -6.70 -9.90 15.51
N GLU A 14 -6.18 -9.89 14.28
CA GLU A 14 -6.94 -9.43 13.11
C GLU A 14 -8.14 -10.36 12.86
N HIS A 15 -7.93 -11.68 12.94
CA HIS A 15 -9.02 -12.65 12.83
C HIS A 15 -10.10 -12.44 13.90
N LEU A 16 -9.71 -12.24 15.17
CA LEU A 16 -10.66 -11.95 16.24
C LEU A 16 -11.46 -10.68 15.99
N ASN A 17 -10.81 -9.62 15.49
CA ASN A 17 -11.48 -8.36 15.17
C ASN A 17 -12.51 -8.53 14.05
N ILE A 18 -12.14 -9.24 12.98
CA ILE A 18 -13.05 -9.57 11.86
C ILE A 18 -14.24 -10.41 12.37
N PHE A 19 -13.95 -11.44 13.18
CA PHE A 19 -14.97 -12.29 13.76
C PHE A 19 -15.94 -11.48 14.64
N LEU A 20 -15.43 -10.69 15.58
CA LEU A 20 -16.24 -9.87 16.48
C LEU A 20 -17.09 -8.86 15.71
N THR A 21 -16.52 -8.19 14.71
CA THR A 21 -17.25 -7.22 13.88
C THR A 21 -18.49 -7.83 13.21
N GLN A 22 -18.41 -9.11 12.83
CA GLN A 22 -19.54 -9.82 12.21
C GLN A 22 -20.46 -10.47 13.25
N ALA A 23 -19.89 -11.12 14.26
CA ALA A 23 -20.65 -11.84 15.28
C ALA A 23 -21.50 -10.91 16.16
N THR A 24 -20.99 -9.70 16.44
CA THR A 24 -21.71 -8.67 17.21
C THR A 24 -22.93 -8.11 16.51
N LEU A 25 -23.08 -8.33 15.20
CA LEU A 25 -24.35 -8.06 14.49
C LEU A 25 -25.47 -9.02 14.91
N SER A 26 -25.13 -10.19 15.45
CA SER A 26 -26.07 -11.24 15.80
C SER A 26 -26.23 -11.41 17.31
N THR A 27 -25.19 -11.15 18.10
CA THR A 27 -25.22 -11.34 19.57
C THR A 27 -24.11 -10.58 20.27
N GLN A 28 -24.35 -10.18 21.51
CA GLN A 28 -23.32 -9.68 22.45
C GLN A 28 -23.08 -10.65 23.61
N ASP A 29 -23.73 -11.81 23.59
CA ASP A 29 -23.61 -12.84 24.62
C ASP A 29 -22.34 -13.68 24.41
N ASP A 30 -21.45 -13.67 25.41
CA ASP A 30 -20.15 -14.35 25.39
C ASP A 30 -20.29 -15.87 25.14
N SER A 31 -21.30 -16.52 25.73
CA SER A 31 -21.55 -17.95 25.53
C SER A 31 -21.90 -18.25 24.07
N THR A 32 -22.74 -17.41 23.46
CA THR A 32 -23.07 -17.51 22.04
C THR A 32 -21.85 -17.25 21.16
N LEU A 33 -21.02 -16.25 21.48
CA LEU A 33 -19.76 -15.97 20.76
C LEU A 33 -18.82 -17.18 20.79
N CYS A 34 -18.61 -17.78 21.97
CA CYS A 34 -17.80 -18.99 22.12
C CYS A 34 -18.34 -20.16 21.30
N ARG A 35 -19.66 -20.32 21.22
CA ARG A 35 -20.30 -21.41 20.46
C ARG A 35 -20.13 -21.26 18.95
N ILE A 36 -20.17 -20.02 18.43
CA ILE A 36 -20.06 -19.77 16.99
C ILE A 36 -18.61 -19.58 16.52
N PHE A 37 -17.68 -19.21 17.40
CA PHE A 37 -16.27 -18.99 17.06
C PHE A 37 -15.62 -20.12 16.25
N PRO A 38 -15.84 -21.42 16.54
CA PRO A 38 -15.24 -22.53 15.79
C PRO A 38 -15.61 -22.56 14.31
N THR A 39 -16.77 -21.98 13.95
CA THR A 39 -17.21 -21.90 12.55
C THR A 39 -16.30 -21.02 11.69
N SER A 40 -15.57 -20.10 12.34
CA SER A 40 -14.57 -19.23 11.73
C SER A 40 -13.18 -19.86 11.60
N LEU A 41 -12.98 -21.10 12.08
CA LEU A 41 -11.69 -21.77 12.12
C LEU A 41 -11.63 -22.94 11.11
N LYS A 42 -10.41 -23.27 10.67
CA LYS A 42 -10.08 -24.48 9.89
C LYS A 42 -8.71 -25.04 10.33
N GLY A 43 -8.35 -26.23 9.85
CA GLY A 43 -7.02 -26.80 10.04
C GLY A 43 -6.54 -26.80 11.50
N ARG A 44 -5.30 -26.38 11.74
CA ARG A 44 -4.67 -26.41 13.08
C ARG A 44 -5.42 -25.56 14.11
N ALA A 45 -6.05 -24.46 13.70
CA ALA A 45 -6.83 -23.60 14.59
C ALA A 45 -8.10 -24.30 15.09
N LEU A 46 -8.83 -24.96 14.19
CA LEU A 46 -10.00 -25.74 14.59
C LEU A 46 -9.60 -26.92 15.49
N SER A 47 -8.52 -27.63 15.15
CA SER A 47 -8.02 -28.73 15.98
C SER A 47 -7.56 -28.27 17.36
N TRP A 48 -7.03 -27.06 17.49
CA TRP A 48 -6.71 -26.48 18.80
C TRP A 48 -7.98 -26.26 19.63
N PHE A 49 -9.01 -25.65 19.03
CA PHE A 49 -10.26 -25.37 19.72
C PHE A 49 -10.92 -26.65 20.26
N THR A 50 -10.96 -27.74 19.47
CA THR A 50 -11.59 -29.00 19.89
C THR A 50 -10.86 -29.73 21.02
N ARG A 51 -9.63 -29.31 21.37
CA ARG A 51 -8.86 -29.85 22.51
C ARG A 51 -9.04 -29.04 23.79
N LEU A 52 -9.77 -27.93 23.76
CA LEU A 52 -10.02 -27.13 24.95
C LEU A 52 -10.94 -27.87 25.93
N PRO A 53 -10.73 -27.75 27.25
CA PRO A 53 -11.62 -28.33 28.24
C PRO A 53 -13.04 -27.75 28.14
N SER A 54 -14.05 -28.61 28.22
CA SER A 54 -15.47 -28.27 28.04
C SER A 54 -16.03 -27.26 29.04
N SER A 55 -15.32 -26.98 30.14
CA SER A 55 -15.78 -26.16 31.27
C SER A 55 -15.11 -24.79 31.38
N SER A 56 -14.25 -24.41 30.43
CA SER A 56 -13.30 -23.30 30.66
C SER A 56 -13.61 -21.98 29.93
N ASN A 57 -14.70 -21.88 29.17
CA ASN A 57 -14.82 -20.80 28.17
C ASN A 57 -16.24 -20.22 28.02
N ASP A 58 -17.01 -20.04 29.09
CA ASP A 58 -18.28 -19.29 28.97
C ASP A 58 -18.05 -17.79 28.78
N LEU A 59 -16.83 -17.30 29.00
CA LEU A 59 -16.41 -15.94 28.70
C LEU A 59 -15.57 -15.90 27.43
N PHE A 60 -16.02 -15.12 26.45
CA PHE A 60 -15.34 -15.00 25.16
C PHE A 60 -13.99 -14.29 25.29
N ASN A 61 -13.84 -13.44 26.29
CA ASN A 61 -12.57 -12.78 26.61
C ASN A 61 -11.47 -13.78 26.98
N GLU A 62 -11.79 -14.83 27.75
CA GLU A 62 -10.82 -15.87 28.11
C GLU A 62 -10.43 -16.70 26.89
N LEU A 63 -11.42 -17.12 26.09
CA LEU A 63 -11.18 -17.83 24.83
C LEU A 63 -10.29 -17.02 23.88
N SER A 64 -10.55 -15.72 23.75
CA SER A 64 -9.75 -14.80 22.92
C SER A 64 -8.32 -14.67 23.41
N SER A 65 -8.12 -14.62 24.73
CA SER A 65 -6.80 -14.61 25.37
C SER A 65 -6.03 -15.90 25.06
N GLN A 66 -6.64 -17.07 25.28
CA GLN A 66 -6.05 -18.38 24.98
C GLN A 66 -5.71 -18.52 23.49
N PHE A 67 -6.62 -18.07 22.61
CA PHE A 67 -6.41 -18.09 21.17
C PHE A 67 -5.21 -17.25 20.74
N THR A 68 -5.15 -15.99 21.19
CA THR A 68 -4.04 -15.10 20.84
C THR A 68 -2.71 -15.55 21.43
N LEU A 69 -2.72 -16.18 22.61
CA LEU A 69 -1.52 -16.76 23.22
C LEU A 69 -1.04 -17.98 22.43
N HIS A 70 -1.94 -18.91 22.06
CA HIS A 70 -1.58 -20.11 21.32
C HIS A 70 -1.03 -19.81 19.92
N PHE A 71 -1.60 -18.80 19.26
CA PHE A 71 -1.19 -18.36 17.92
C PHE A 71 -0.28 -17.12 17.95
N ALA A 72 0.38 -16.82 19.08
CA ALA A 72 1.21 -15.61 19.19
C ALA A 72 2.33 -15.55 18.14
N THR A 73 2.87 -16.71 17.74
CA THR A 73 3.94 -16.85 16.74
C THR A 73 3.44 -16.99 15.30
N SER A 74 2.13 -17.07 15.08
CA SER A 74 1.58 -17.13 13.72
C SER A 74 1.51 -15.79 13.03
N LYS A 75 1.82 -14.71 13.75
CA LYS A 75 1.87 -13.38 13.17
C LYS A 75 2.91 -13.38 12.05
N PRO A 76 2.53 -13.04 10.80
CA PRO A 76 3.53 -12.71 9.82
C PRO A 76 4.40 -11.57 10.38
N TYR A 77 5.71 -11.61 10.10
CA TYR A 77 6.62 -10.54 10.50
C TYR A 77 6.02 -9.20 10.04
N LYS A 78 5.76 -8.30 10.99
CA LYS A 78 5.25 -6.97 10.65
C LYS A 78 6.25 -6.30 9.71
N THR A 79 5.76 -5.73 8.62
CA THR A 79 6.57 -4.84 7.78
C THR A 79 7.05 -3.69 8.66
N THR A 80 8.37 -3.55 8.81
CA THR A 80 8.98 -2.50 9.63
C THR A 80 9.36 -1.31 8.76
N SER A 81 9.72 -0.18 9.37
CA SER A 81 10.28 0.97 8.66
C SER A 81 11.52 0.64 7.82
N LEU A 82 12.23 -0.46 8.12
CA LEU A 82 13.34 -0.96 7.30
C LEU A 82 12.91 -1.31 5.87
N ALA A 83 11.64 -1.67 5.65
CA ALA A 83 11.12 -1.94 4.31
C ALA A 83 11.21 -0.71 3.38
N LEU A 84 11.23 0.50 3.94
CA LEU A 84 11.39 1.73 3.17
C LEU A 84 12.85 2.01 2.80
N VAL A 85 13.85 1.39 3.45
CA VAL A 85 15.29 1.63 3.24
C VAL A 85 15.70 1.38 1.78
N GLY A 86 15.16 0.33 1.17
CA GLY A 86 15.44 -0.05 -0.21
C GLY A 86 14.63 0.71 -1.27
N VAL A 87 13.66 1.53 -0.85
CA VAL A 87 12.80 2.27 -1.78
C VAL A 87 13.57 3.50 -2.27
N ARG A 88 13.86 3.53 -3.57
CA ARG A 88 14.53 4.62 -4.26
C ARG A 88 13.76 4.98 -5.52
N GLN A 89 13.78 6.25 -5.89
CA GLN A 89 13.22 6.72 -7.15
C GLN A 89 14.16 6.36 -8.31
N GLU A 90 13.69 5.56 -9.26
CA GLU A 90 14.50 5.09 -10.39
C GLU A 90 14.68 6.14 -11.48
N LYS A 91 15.75 6.04 -12.29
CA LYS A 91 16.19 7.09 -13.27
C LYS A 91 15.07 7.62 -14.17
N LYS A 92 14.15 6.78 -14.61
CA LYS A 92 13.06 7.13 -15.55
C LYS A 92 11.68 7.06 -14.90
N GLU A 93 11.64 6.92 -13.58
CA GLU A 93 10.40 6.83 -12.84
C GLU A 93 9.89 8.23 -12.48
N SER A 94 8.63 8.50 -12.83
CA SER A 94 7.95 9.74 -12.48
C SER A 94 7.75 9.85 -10.97
N LEU A 95 7.59 11.08 -10.47
CA LEU A 95 7.28 11.32 -9.07
C LEU A 95 6.01 10.59 -8.64
N ARG A 96 5.00 10.49 -9.52
CA ARG A 96 3.75 9.77 -9.25
C ARG A 96 4.00 8.28 -8.98
N SER A 97 4.65 7.60 -9.92
CA SER A 97 4.89 6.16 -9.81
C SER A 97 5.73 5.82 -8.57
N PHE A 98 6.74 6.64 -8.28
CA PHE A 98 7.54 6.49 -7.07
C PHE A 98 6.70 6.65 -5.79
N MET A 99 5.91 7.73 -5.69
CA MET A 99 5.08 8.01 -4.52
C MET A 99 4.04 6.91 -4.29
N ASP A 100 3.45 6.35 -5.35
CA ASP A 100 2.52 5.23 -5.23
C ASP A 100 3.18 3.99 -4.62
N ARG A 101 4.39 3.63 -5.08
CA ARG A 101 5.16 2.53 -4.48
C ARG A 101 5.55 2.80 -3.03
N PHE A 102 6.05 4.00 -2.75
CA PHE A 102 6.44 4.41 -1.40
C PHE A 102 5.24 4.34 -0.44
N ASN A 103 4.10 4.91 -0.84
CA ASN A 103 2.88 4.93 -0.04
C ASN A 103 2.32 3.51 0.17
N LYS A 104 2.39 2.64 -0.84
CA LYS A 104 1.95 1.24 -0.70
C LYS A 104 2.71 0.53 0.42
N ILE A 105 4.04 0.65 0.43
CA ILE A 105 4.88 0.04 1.48
C ILE A 105 4.63 0.72 2.83
N ALA A 106 4.49 2.05 2.85
CA ALA A 106 4.20 2.80 4.07
C ALA A 106 2.88 2.38 4.74
N MET A 107 1.84 2.07 3.95
CA MET A 107 0.54 1.60 4.47
C MET A 107 0.59 0.21 5.09
N GLU A 108 1.56 -0.63 4.69
CA GLU A 108 1.76 -1.96 5.28
C GLU A 108 2.48 -1.89 6.65
N ILE A 109 3.08 -0.74 6.98
CA ILE A 109 3.79 -0.51 8.24
C ILE A 109 2.80 0.05 9.27
N GLY A 110 2.39 -0.80 10.21
CA GLY A 110 1.33 -0.45 11.18
C GLY A 110 1.68 0.68 12.15
N ASP A 111 2.95 0.93 12.45
CA ASP A 111 3.44 1.92 13.42
C ASP A 111 4.48 2.86 12.81
N LEU A 112 4.26 3.30 11.57
CA LEU A 112 5.19 4.18 10.89
C LEU A 112 5.25 5.58 11.53
N ASN A 113 6.39 5.92 12.12
CA ASN A 113 6.65 7.26 12.63
C ASN A 113 6.73 8.27 11.46
N PRO A 114 5.95 9.37 11.48
CA PRO A 114 5.96 10.38 10.42
C PRO A 114 7.34 11.00 10.15
N ALA A 115 8.17 11.19 11.19
CA ALA A 115 9.51 11.72 11.04
C ALA A 115 10.43 10.73 10.29
N VAL A 116 10.30 9.43 10.57
CA VAL A 116 11.03 8.37 9.86
C VAL A 116 10.56 8.26 8.41
N ALA A 117 9.25 8.37 8.16
CA ALA A 117 8.71 8.39 6.81
C ALA A 117 9.24 9.58 6.00
N LEU A 118 9.30 10.77 6.60
CA LEU A 118 9.81 11.97 5.96
C LEU A 118 11.31 11.88 5.66
N ASP A 119 12.10 11.43 6.63
CA ASP A 119 13.55 11.20 6.46
C ASP A 119 13.81 10.21 5.32
N GLN A 120 13.12 9.07 5.36
CA GLN A 120 13.27 8.04 4.35
C GLN A 120 12.79 8.48 2.96
N LEU A 121 11.71 9.27 2.88
CA LEU A 121 11.26 9.88 1.64
C LEU A 121 12.32 10.84 1.07
N SER A 122 12.91 11.67 1.93
CA SER A 122 13.91 12.67 1.52
C SER A 122 15.17 12.01 0.95
N THR A 123 15.59 10.86 1.49
CA THR A 123 16.74 10.10 1.00
C THR A 123 16.40 9.20 -0.19
N ALA A 124 15.13 8.86 -0.37
CA ALA A 124 14.67 8.00 -1.45
C ALA A 124 14.48 8.73 -2.79
N LEU A 125 14.14 10.01 -2.74
CA LEU A 125 13.90 10.84 -3.91
C LEU A 125 15.19 11.19 -4.65
N ARG A 126 15.09 11.28 -5.98
CA ARG A 126 16.22 11.77 -6.78
C ARG A 126 16.40 13.29 -6.64
N PRO A 127 17.65 13.78 -6.73
CA PRO A 127 17.89 15.21 -6.88
C PRO A 127 17.08 15.79 -8.04
N GLY A 128 16.42 16.93 -7.80
CA GLY A 128 15.55 17.56 -8.78
C GLY A 128 14.79 18.75 -8.21
N PRO A 129 13.95 19.42 -9.03
CA PRO A 129 13.19 20.61 -8.61
C PRO A 129 12.37 20.38 -7.34
N PHE A 130 11.75 19.21 -7.21
CA PHE A 130 10.97 18.85 -6.04
C PHE A 130 11.82 18.76 -4.77
N VAL A 131 12.88 17.93 -4.76
CA VAL A 131 13.80 17.80 -3.62
C VAL A 131 14.45 19.14 -3.26
N ASN A 132 14.86 19.93 -4.26
CA ASN A 132 15.40 21.27 -4.04
C ASN A 132 14.40 22.18 -3.32
N SER A 133 13.10 22.05 -3.63
CA SER A 133 12.04 22.81 -2.95
C SER A 133 11.85 22.38 -1.49
N LEU A 134 12.00 21.08 -1.19
CA LEU A 134 11.94 20.54 0.17
C LEU A 134 13.13 21.03 1.01
N CYS A 135 14.34 21.04 0.44
CA CYS A 135 15.53 21.56 1.13
C CYS A 135 15.42 23.07 1.40
N LYS A 136 14.90 23.85 0.45
CA LYS A 136 14.72 25.31 0.61
C LYS A 136 13.70 25.66 1.68
N LYS A 137 12.63 24.88 1.78
CA LYS A 137 11.56 25.08 2.76
C LYS A 137 11.10 23.70 3.23
N PRO A 138 11.56 23.21 4.38
CA PRO A 138 11.07 21.96 4.92
C PRO A 138 9.53 21.96 5.02
N PRO A 139 8.86 20.82 4.79
CA PRO A 139 7.42 20.74 4.98
C PRO A 139 7.08 20.95 6.46
N GLY A 140 6.05 21.74 6.73
CA GLY A 140 5.60 21.99 8.12
C GLY A 140 4.89 20.78 8.74
N ASP A 141 4.21 20.00 7.90
CA ASP A 141 3.51 18.77 8.25
C ASP A 141 3.34 17.85 7.02
N MET A 142 2.72 16.69 7.23
CA MET A 142 2.44 15.72 6.15
C MET A 142 1.44 16.24 5.10
N ASN A 143 0.54 17.15 5.45
CA ASN A 143 -0.43 17.70 4.50
C ASN A 143 0.21 18.71 3.55
N ASP A 144 1.12 19.55 4.06
CA ASP A 144 1.97 20.43 3.26
C ASP A 144 2.83 19.61 2.29
N LEU A 145 3.47 18.54 2.77
CA LEU A 145 4.22 17.64 1.91
C LEU A 145 3.35 17.05 0.79
N ARG A 146 2.18 16.49 1.12
CA ARG A 146 1.24 15.93 0.13
C ARG A 146 0.84 16.95 -0.92
N ARG A 147 0.47 18.17 -0.50
CA ARG A 147 0.12 19.25 -1.44
C ARG A 147 1.28 19.58 -2.37
N ARG A 148 2.50 19.64 -1.87
CA ARG A 148 3.68 19.92 -2.71
C ARG A 148 3.95 18.79 -3.69
N VAL A 149 3.90 17.54 -3.24
CA VAL A 149 4.04 16.36 -4.10
C VAL A 149 3.06 16.45 -5.28
N GLU A 150 1.77 16.68 -5.01
CA GLU A 150 0.74 16.77 -6.05
C GLU A 150 1.04 17.90 -7.07
N ASN A 151 1.44 19.08 -6.59
CA ASN A 151 1.83 20.17 -7.49
C ASN A 151 3.01 19.78 -8.40
N TYR A 152 4.03 19.11 -7.86
CA TYR A 152 5.19 18.70 -8.66
C TYR A 152 4.87 17.55 -9.61
N MET A 153 3.96 16.64 -9.25
CA MET A 153 3.44 15.62 -10.18
C MET A 153 2.77 16.29 -11.38
N GLN A 154 1.89 17.27 -11.14
CA GLN A 154 1.20 18.01 -12.22
C GLN A 154 2.19 18.78 -13.11
N ILE A 155 3.21 19.41 -12.51
CA ILE A 155 4.26 20.10 -13.27
C ILE A 155 5.04 19.13 -14.17
N GLU A 156 5.39 17.95 -13.66
CA GLU A 156 6.10 16.90 -14.43
C GLU A 156 5.25 16.39 -15.59
N GLU A 157 3.97 16.06 -15.34
CA GLU A 157 3.02 15.57 -16.36
C GLU A 157 2.77 16.61 -17.47
N LEU A 158 2.60 17.89 -17.10
CA LEU A 158 2.44 18.98 -18.08
C LEU A 158 3.71 19.17 -18.92
N ALA A 159 4.89 19.03 -18.31
CA ALA A 159 6.16 19.13 -19.03
C ALA A 159 6.35 17.97 -20.01
N GLU A 160 6.01 16.73 -19.61
CA GLU A 160 6.03 15.55 -20.48
C GLU A 160 5.08 15.71 -21.67
N THR A 161 3.84 16.12 -21.42
CA THR A 161 2.84 16.37 -22.47
C THR A 161 3.33 17.41 -23.48
N ARG A 162 3.93 18.51 -22.99
CA ARG A 162 4.51 19.55 -23.87
C ARG A 162 5.69 19.04 -24.69
N ASN A 163 6.53 18.20 -24.09
CA ASN A 163 7.69 17.63 -24.79
C ASN A 163 7.24 16.64 -25.86
N GLN A 164 6.20 15.85 -25.60
CA GLN A 164 5.62 14.93 -26.56
C GLN A 164 5.01 15.68 -27.76
N ALA A 165 4.22 16.73 -27.52
CA ALA A 165 3.65 17.57 -28.59
C ALA A 165 4.76 18.16 -29.50
N ARG A 166 5.85 18.65 -28.90
CA ARG A 166 7.01 19.17 -29.66
C ARG A 166 7.73 18.09 -30.46
N ALA A 167 7.82 16.87 -29.93
CA ALA A 167 8.43 15.75 -30.64
C ALA A 167 7.60 15.34 -31.85
N GLU A 168 6.28 15.33 -31.73
CA GLU A 168 5.33 15.02 -32.81
C GLU A 168 5.33 16.09 -33.92
N GLU A 169 5.38 17.38 -33.55
CA GLU A 169 5.55 18.48 -34.50
C GLU A 169 6.89 18.41 -35.25
N GLY A 170 7.97 18.12 -34.53
CA GLY A 170 9.31 17.96 -35.11
C GLY A 170 9.41 16.76 -36.06
N TYR A 171 8.72 15.66 -35.73
CA TYR A 171 8.64 14.47 -36.59
C TYR A 171 7.82 14.74 -37.86
N SER A 172 6.67 15.41 -37.71
CA SER A 172 5.80 15.80 -38.83
C SER A 172 6.51 16.74 -39.81
N ARG A 173 7.26 17.73 -39.30
CA ARG A 173 8.03 18.67 -40.13
C ARG A 173 9.17 17.98 -40.89
N LYS A 174 9.88 17.03 -40.27
CA LYS A 174 10.92 16.22 -40.95
C LYS A 174 10.35 15.29 -42.01
N LYS A 175 9.13 14.77 -41.83
CA LYS A 175 8.44 13.93 -42.81
C LYS A 175 8.03 14.76 -44.05
N PHE A 176 7.43 15.92 -43.85
CA PHE A 176 7.10 16.87 -44.93
C PHE A 176 8.33 17.35 -45.71
N SER A 177 9.49 17.48 -45.05
CA SER A 177 10.74 17.92 -45.70
C SER A 177 11.43 16.83 -46.52
N ARG A 178 10.98 15.57 -46.44
CA ARG A 178 11.60 14.41 -47.10
C ARG A 178 10.73 13.78 -48.20
N GLU A 179 9.53 14.30 -48.45
CA GLU A 179 8.74 13.84 -49.60
C GLU A 179 9.35 14.39 -50.90
N PRO A 180 9.72 13.53 -51.87
CA PRO A 180 10.24 13.98 -53.14
C PRO A 180 9.11 14.63 -53.95
N VAL A 181 9.32 15.87 -54.39
CA VAL A 181 8.47 16.53 -55.37
C VAL A 181 8.48 15.67 -56.62
N LYS A 182 7.34 15.04 -56.95
CA LYS A 182 7.18 14.34 -58.23
C LYS A 182 7.20 15.41 -59.32
N ASP A 183 8.30 15.46 -60.06
CA ASP A 183 8.47 16.31 -61.23
C ASP A 183 7.64 15.72 -62.37
N GLU A 184 6.38 16.15 -62.51
CA GLU A 184 5.59 15.91 -63.72
C GLU A 184 6.08 16.85 -64.84
N ARG A 185 7.26 16.54 -65.37
CA ARG A 185 7.69 17.01 -66.69
C ARG A 185 8.35 15.86 -67.42
N GLN A 186 7.57 15.19 -68.27
CA GLN A 186 7.87 14.88 -69.68
C GLN A 186 7.07 13.66 -70.13
N ALA A 187 6.06 13.91 -70.98
CA ALA A 187 5.76 13.06 -72.12
C ALA A 187 5.03 13.95 -73.14
N LEU A 188 5.84 14.55 -74.02
CA LEU A 188 5.39 14.93 -75.36
C LEU A 188 5.27 13.66 -76.21
#